data_AF-A0A0R2T7I1-F1
#
_entry.id   AF-A0A0R2T7I1-F1
#
_cell.length_a   1.000
_cell.length_b   1.000
_cell.length_c   1.000
_cell.angle_alpha   90.00
_cell.angle_beta   90.00
_cell.angle_gamma   90.00
#
_symmetry.space_group_name_H-M   'P 1'
#
loop_
_entity.id
_entity.type
_entity.pdbx_description
1 polymer ?
#
loop_
_entity_poly.entity_id
_entity_poly.type
_entity_poly.pdbx_seq_one_letter_code
_entity_poly.pdbx_strand_id
1 'polypeptide(L)'
;MDGIGALSKISETLLGMAKTTFGLFASTVASCLALNVTASDQYLAIVIPGKMFSKAYKDKGLAPENLSRTLEDSGTVTSVLIPWNTCGAYHSGVLGVGVADYFVYAIFNWLSPFMTLLFAAFQIKIAQLKKD
;
A
#
# COMPACT_ATOMS: atom_id res chain seq x y z
N MET A 1 19.12 -0.93 -5.62
CA MET A 1 18.02 -1.85 -6.00
C MET A 1 17.70 -1.78 -7.49
N ASP A 2 17.63 -0.59 -8.11
CA ASP A 2 17.48 -0.45 -9.58
C ASP A 2 18.67 -0.99 -10.40
N GLY A 3 19.89 -0.91 -9.86
CA GLY A 3 21.12 -1.32 -10.57
C GLY A 3 21.34 -2.82 -10.79
N ILE A 4 20.59 -3.71 -10.10
CA ILE A 4 20.73 -5.18 -10.23
C ILE A 4 19.55 -5.85 -10.94
N GLY A 5 18.55 -5.08 -11.40
CA GLY A 5 17.36 -5.63 -12.07
C GLY A 5 16.41 -6.45 -11.19
N ALA A 6 16.70 -6.60 -9.89
CA ALA A 6 15.84 -7.34 -8.96
C ALA A 6 14.45 -6.69 -8.83
N LEU A 7 14.37 -5.36 -8.82
CA LEU A 7 13.10 -4.65 -8.80
C LEU A 7 12.30 -4.95 -10.08
N SER A 8 12.94 -4.91 -11.25
CA SER A 8 12.31 -5.24 -12.54
C SER A 8 11.81 -6.69 -12.58
N LYS A 9 12.58 -7.65 -12.03
CA LYS A 9 12.18 -9.05 -12.01
C LYS A 9 11.02 -9.34 -11.08
N ILE A 10 11.01 -8.71 -9.90
CA ILE A 10 9.90 -8.77 -8.93
C ILE A 10 8.65 -8.09 -9.51
N SER A 11 8.83 -6.94 -10.17
CA SER A 11 7.74 -6.26 -10.88
C SER A 11 7.16 -7.14 -11.98
N GLU A 12 7.97 -7.84 -12.78
CA GLU A 12 7.49 -8.76 -13.83
C GLU A 12 6.70 -9.96 -13.28
N THR A 13 7.17 -10.59 -12.21
CA THR A 13 6.45 -11.73 -11.60
C THR A 13 5.16 -11.29 -10.92
N LEU A 14 5.16 -10.16 -10.20
CA LEU A 14 3.95 -9.57 -9.63
C LEU A 14 2.97 -9.12 -10.72
N LEU A 15 3.47 -8.56 -11.83
CA LEU A 15 2.66 -8.19 -13.01
C LEU A 15 2.04 -9.40 -13.71
N GLY A 16 2.79 -10.51 -13.81
CA GLY A 16 2.29 -11.77 -14.35
C GLY A 16 1.15 -12.36 -13.52
N MET A 17 1.14 -12.10 -12.21
CA MET A 17 0.04 -12.46 -11.29
C MET A 17 -1.11 -11.44 -11.32
N ALA A 18 -0.82 -10.15 -11.49
CA ALA A 18 -1.79 -9.06 -11.57
C ALA A 18 -2.45 -8.95 -12.96
N LYS A 19 -3.04 -10.04 -13.44
CA LYS A 19 -3.76 -10.06 -14.72
C LYS A 19 -5.00 -9.15 -14.70
N THR A 20 -5.60 -8.94 -13.53
CA THR A 20 -6.79 -8.10 -13.33
C THR A 20 -6.47 -6.81 -12.58
N THR A 21 -7.29 -5.77 -12.77
CA THR A 21 -7.20 -4.51 -12.02
C THR A 21 -7.24 -4.76 -10.52
N PHE A 22 -8.16 -5.61 -10.03
CA PHE A 22 -8.22 -5.99 -8.63
C PHE A 22 -6.90 -6.61 -8.12
N GLY A 23 -6.31 -7.53 -8.89
CA GLY A 23 -5.04 -8.18 -8.51
C GLY A 23 -3.88 -7.21 -8.36
N LEU A 24 -3.85 -6.14 -9.18
CA LEU A 24 -2.85 -5.08 -9.08
C LEU A 24 -3.01 -4.26 -7.78
N PHE A 25 -4.24 -3.86 -7.45
CA PHE A 25 -4.52 -3.15 -6.19
C PHE A 25 -4.24 -4.04 -4.98
N ALA A 26 -4.68 -5.31 -5.01
CA ALA A 26 -4.42 -6.29 -3.96
C ALA A 26 -2.92 -6.50 -3.71
N SER A 27 -2.14 -6.60 -4.77
CA SER A 27 -0.68 -6.74 -4.68
C SER A 27 -0.01 -5.48 -4.13
N THR A 28 -0.52 -4.29 -4.48
CA THR A 28 -0.05 -3.02 -3.93
C THR A 28 -0.31 -2.94 -2.43
N VAL A 29 -1.55 -3.21 -2.01
CA VAL A 29 -1.96 -3.21 -0.60
C VAL A 29 -1.15 -4.23 0.20
N ALA A 30 -1.07 -5.47 -0.27
CA ALA A 30 -0.31 -6.52 0.40
C ALA A 30 1.18 -6.16 0.56
N SER A 31 1.78 -5.54 -0.46
CA SER A 31 3.17 -5.09 -0.39
C SER A 31 3.37 -3.97 0.63
N CYS A 32 2.45 -3.00 0.69
CA CYS A 32 2.51 -1.92 1.69
C CYS A 32 2.38 -2.48 3.12
N LEU A 33 1.42 -3.38 3.35
CA LEU A 33 1.24 -4.05 4.63
C LEU A 33 2.47 -4.88 5.03
N ALA A 34 2.98 -5.70 4.11
CA ALA A 34 4.17 -6.50 4.35
C ALA A 34 5.38 -5.63 4.71
N LEU A 35 5.56 -4.50 4.02
CA LEU A 35 6.63 -3.56 4.34
C LEU A 35 6.39 -2.82 5.65
N ASN A 36 5.17 -2.46 6.02
CA ASN A 36 4.91 -1.89 7.35
C ASN A 36 5.20 -2.87 8.48
N VAL A 37 4.92 -4.15 8.28
CA VAL A 37 5.20 -5.21 9.26
C VAL A 37 6.70 -5.52 9.33
N THR A 38 7.41 -5.51 8.21
CA THR A 38 8.83 -5.92 8.16
C THR A 38 9.83 -4.77 8.30
N ALA A 39 9.46 -3.57 7.87
CA ALA A 39 10.26 -2.37 8.00
C ALA A 39 9.75 -1.51 9.16
N SER A 40 10.67 -0.99 9.97
CA SER A 40 10.36 -0.07 11.08
C SER A 40 10.07 1.37 10.62
N ASP A 41 9.95 1.61 9.32
CA ASP A 41 9.80 2.93 8.71
C ASP A 41 8.70 2.95 7.64
N GLN A 42 7.69 3.81 7.87
CA GLN A 42 6.57 4.05 6.95
C GLN A 42 7.04 4.56 5.57
N TYR A 43 8.12 5.35 5.52
CA TYR A 43 8.63 5.89 4.26
C TYR A 43 8.98 4.76 3.27
N LEU A 44 9.58 3.68 3.77
CA LEU A 44 9.93 2.52 2.95
C LEU A 44 8.67 1.77 2.47
N ALA A 45 7.65 1.68 3.33
CA ALA A 45 6.38 1.04 2.99
C ALA A 45 5.59 1.79 1.91
N ILE A 46 5.85 3.09 1.69
CA ILE A 46 5.21 3.88 0.63
C ILE A 46 6.08 3.92 -0.64
N VAL A 47 7.36 4.25 -0.49
CA VAL A 47 8.25 4.52 -1.64
C VAL A 47 8.58 3.26 -2.42
N ILE A 48 8.79 2.13 -1.76
CA ILE A 48 9.15 0.88 -2.45
C ILE A 48 7.97 0.36 -3.28
N PRO A 49 6.75 0.18 -2.74
CA PRO A 49 5.60 -0.21 -3.55
C PRO A 49 5.24 0.83 -4.61
N GLY A 50 5.35 2.12 -4.31
CA GLY A 50 5.10 3.19 -5.28
C GLY A 50 6.01 3.09 -6.51
N LYS A 51 7.31 2.88 -6.31
CA LYS A 51 8.26 2.66 -7.43
C LYS A 51 8.02 1.33 -8.14
N MET A 52 7.78 0.26 -7.39
CA MET A 52 7.61 -1.10 -7.90
C MET A 52 6.37 -1.26 -8.79
N PHE A 53 5.26 -0.59 -8.44
CA PHE A 53 3.98 -0.69 -9.15
C PHE A 53 3.67 0.47 -10.10
N SER A 54 4.43 1.58 -10.09
CA SER A 54 4.17 2.73 -11.00
C SER A 54 4.06 2.32 -12.47
N LYS A 55 5.02 1.54 -12.96
CA LYS A 55 4.98 1.01 -14.34
C LYS A 55 3.76 0.10 -14.56
N ALA A 56 3.43 -0.74 -13.58
CA ALA A 56 2.31 -1.67 -13.67
C ALA A 56 0.94 -0.97 -13.80
N TYR A 57 0.71 0.10 -13.04
CA TYR A 57 -0.50 0.90 -13.17
C TYR A 57 -0.56 1.60 -14.53
N LYS A 58 0.56 2.14 -15.00
CA LYS A 58 0.66 2.77 -16.32
C LYS A 58 0.38 1.78 -17.47
N ASP A 59 0.98 0.59 -17.42
CA ASP A 59 0.80 -0.46 -18.43
C ASP A 59 -0.66 -0.99 -18.47
N LYS A 60 -1.39 -0.88 -17.35
CA LYS A 60 -2.82 -1.19 -17.26
C LYS A 60 -3.75 -0.04 -17.67
N GLY A 61 -3.21 1.09 -18.11
CA GLY A 61 -4.02 2.25 -18.50
C GLY A 61 -4.66 2.97 -17.30
N LEU A 62 -4.16 2.77 -16.08
CA LEU A 62 -4.68 3.40 -14.88
C LEU A 62 -3.98 4.72 -14.59
N ALA A 63 -4.75 5.73 -14.20
CA ALA A 63 -4.21 7.02 -13.81
C ALA A 63 -3.37 6.91 -12.51
N PRO A 64 -2.28 7.68 -12.37
CA PRO A 64 -1.34 7.57 -11.25
C PRO A 64 -1.98 7.87 -9.88
N GLU A 65 -3.09 8.61 -9.84
CA GLU A 65 -3.83 8.90 -8.61
C GLU A 65 -4.37 7.64 -7.95
N ASN A 66 -4.67 6.58 -8.73
CA ASN A 66 -5.09 5.30 -8.15
C ASN A 66 -3.99 4.64 -7.34
N LEU A 67 -2.75 4.68 -7.84
CA LEU A 67 -1.59 4.14 -7.13
C LEU A 67 -1.35 4.99 -5.87
N SER A 68 -1.31 6.32 -6.02
CA SER A 68 -1.15 7.24 -4.89
C SER A 68 -2.17 6.97 -3.78
N ARG A 69 -3.46 6.91 -4.14
CA ARG A 69 -4.53 6.58 -3.19
C ARG A 69 -4.32 5.23 -2.51
N THR A 70 -3.94 4.20 -3.28
CA THR A 70 -3.72 2.86 -2.73
C THR A 70 -2.56 2.84 -1.74
N LEU A 71 -1.49 3.59 -2.00
CA LEU A 71 -0.35 3.73 -1.08
C LEU A 71 -0.75 4.43 0.21
N GLU A 72 -1.56 5.49 0.14
CA GLU A 72 -2.04 6.18 1.34
C GLU A 72 -2.98 5.29 2.17
N ASP A 73 -3.94 4.64 1.50
CA ASP A 73 -4.96 3.80 2.15
C ASP A 73 -4.39 2.51 2.74
N SER A 74 -3.16 2.09 2.37
CA SER A 74 -2.56 0.85 2.87
C SER A 74 -1.19 1.00 3.53
N GLY A 75 -0.34 1.92 3.07
CA GLY A 75 0.98 2.18 3.64
C GLY A 75 0.92 3.23 4.75
N THR A 76 0.37 4.41 4.47
CA THR A 76 0.37 5.52 5.44
C THR A 76 -0.45 5.18 6.68
N VAL A 77 -1.69 4.75 6.50
CA VAL A 77 -2.62 4.63 7.62
C VAL A 77 -2.40 3.36 8.45
N THR A 78 -1.67 2.36 7.97
CA THR A 78 -1.49 1.10 8.72
C THR A 78 -0.19 1.03 9.52
N SER A 79 0.76 1.96 9.29
CA SER A 79 2.06 2.00 9.97
C SER A 79 1.92 2.10 11.49
N VAL A 80 0.94 2.87 11.97
CA VAL A 80 0.65 3.08 13.39
C VAL A 80 0.21 1.78 14.08
N LEU A 81 -0.35 0.83 13.34
CA LEU A 81 -0.84 -0.44 13.90
C LEU A 81 0.29 -1.44 14.17
N ILE A 82 1.53 -1.11 13.86
CA ILE A 82 2.69 -1.99 14.02
C ILE A 82 3.56 -1.49 15.20
N PRO A 83 3.70 -2.29 16.28
CA PRO A 83 4.37 -1.84 17.52
C PRO A 83 5.81 -1.36 17.35
N TRP A 84 6.57 -1.98 16.44
CA TRP A 84 7.98 -1.68 16.17
C TRP A 84 8.17 -0.74 14.98
N ASN A 85 7.09 -0.18 14.44
CA ASN A 85 7.16 0.90 13.47
C ASN A 85 7.24 2.25 14.20
N THR A 86 7.97 3.20 13.63
CA THR A 86 8.15 4.54 14.19
C THR A 86 6.82 5.20 14.57
N CYS A 87 5.78 5.06 13.73
CA CYS A 87 4.47 5.63 14.01
C CYS A 87 3.76 4.96 15.19
N GLY A 88 3.82 3.63 15.29
CA GLY A 88 3.21 2.87 16.39
C GLY A 88 3.88 3.15 17.73
N ALA A 89 5.21 3.26 17.74
CA ALA A 89 5.98 3.65 18.92
C ALA A 89 5.64 5.08 19.39
N TYR A 90 5.56 6.03 18.46
CA TYR A 90 5.18 7.41 18.77
C TYR A 90 3.77 7.51 19.37
N HIS A 91 2.77 6.87 18.75
CA HIS A 91 1.39 6.93 19.24
C HIS A 91 1.23 6.24 20.59
N SER A 92 1.89 5.10 20.79
CA SER A 92 1.88 4.42 22.08
C SER A 92 2.49 5.31 23.18
N GLY A 93 3.58 6.02 22.86
CA GLY A 93 4.23 6.96 23.77
C GLY A 93 3.37 8.17 24.13
N VAL A 94 2.65 8.74 23.15
CA VAL A 94 1.77 9.90 23.38
C VAL A 94 0.49 9.50 24.12
N LEU A 95 -0.13 8.37 23.75
CA LEU A 95 -1.38 7.91 24.34
C LEU A 95 -1.18 7.23 25.70
N GLY A 96 0.05 6.80 26.03
CA GLY A 96 0.36 6.09 27.27
C GLY A 96 -0.17 4.65 27.32
N VAL A 97 -0.59 4.10 26.17
CA VAL A 97 -1.13 2.73 26.04
C VAL A 97 -0.43 2.00 24.89
N GLY A 98 -0.44 0.67 24.90
CA GLY A 98 0.17 -0.11 23.83
C GLY A 98 -0.63 -0.04 22.53
N VAL A 99 0.01 -0.41 21.41
CA VAL A 99 -0.68 -0.50 20.10
C VAL A 99 -1.91 -1.38 20.15
N ALA A 100 -1.83 -2.52 20.84
CA ALA A 100 -2.95 -3.44 20.99
C ALA A 100 -4.17 -2.80 21.68
N ASP A 101 -3.94 -1.87 22.61
CA ASP A 101 -4.99 -1.22 23.40
C ASP A 101 -5.79 -0.23 22.56
N TYR A 102 -5.14 0.52 21.67
CA TYR A 102 -5.84 1.44 20.77
C TYR A 102 -6.25 0.82 19.43
N PHE A 103 -5.76 -0.37 19.09
CA PHE A 103 -5.96 -1.01 17.78
C PHE A 103 -7.42 -1.07 17.35
N VAL A 104 -8.31 -1.48 18.27
CA VAL A 104 -9.75 -1.63 17.98
C VAL A 104 -10.41 -0.27 17.69
N TYR A 105 -9.94 0.79 18.35
CA TYR A 105 -10.46 2.15 18.16
C TYR A 105 -9.91 2.84 16.91
N ALA A 106 -8.78 2.36 16.37
CA ALA A 106 -8.18 2.84 15.12
C ALA A 106 -8.92 2.30 13.87
N ILE A 107 -10.26 2.42 13.86
CA ILE A 107 -11.14 1.84 12.83
C ILE A 107 -10.72 2.24 11.42
N PHE A 108 -10.45 3.53 11.23
CA PHE A 108 -10.00 4.06 9.93
C PHE A 108 -8.75 3.35 9.41
N ASN A 109 -7.78 3.10 10.29
CA ASN A 109 -6.46 2.59 9.96
C ASN A 109 -6.51 1.15 9.44
N TRP A 110 -7.24 0.25 10.13
CA TRP A 110 -7.34 -1.13 9.67
C TRP A 110 -8.45 -1.32 8.62
N LEU A 111 -9.46 -0.45 8.55
CA LEU A 111 -10.55 -0.56 7.56
C LEU A 111 -10.15 -0.03 6.17
N SER A 112 -9.32 1.01 6.09
CA SER A 112 -8.97 1.67 4.82
C SER A 112 -8.41 0.73 3.74
N PRO A 113 -7.49 -0.22 4.05
CA PRO A 113 -7.01 -1.18 3.07
C PRO A 113 -8.14 -2.02 2.46
N PHE A 114 -9.10 -2.46 3.28
CA PHE A 114 -10.24 -3.24 2.82
C PHE A 114 -11.17 -2.41 1.93
N MET A 115 -11.39 -1.13 2.26
CA MET A 115 -12.18 -0.23 1.42
C MET A 115 -11.54 -0.03 0.04
N THR A 116 -10.22 0.09 -0.03
CA THR A 116 -9.50 0.15 -1.31
C THR A 116 -9.70 -1.10 -2.15
N LEU A 117 -9.60 -2.29 -1.55
CA LEU A 117 -9.86 -3.55 -2.24
C LEU A 117 -11.32 -3.66 -2.70
N LEU A 118 -12.27 -3.22 -1.87
CA LEU A 118 -13.69 -3.19 -2.21
C LEU A 118 -13.96 -2.31 -3.44
N PHE A 119 -13.40 -1.10 -3.46
CA PHE A 119 -13.55 -0.17 -4.59
C PHE A 119 -12.90 -0.72 -5.86
N ALA A 120 -11.75 -1.37 -5.73
CA ALA A 120 -11.10 -2.05 -6.85
C ALA A 120 -11.92 -3.26 -7.34
N ALA A 121 -12.56 -4.02 -6.46
CA ALA A 121 -13.39 -5.17 -6.83
C ALA A 121 -14.63 -4.75 -7.63
N PHE A 122 -15.30 -3.69 -7.21
CA PHE A 122 -16.49 -3.15 -7.90
C PHE A 122 -16.17 -2.13 -9.00
N GLN A 123 -14.89 -1.86 -9.27
CA GLN A 123 -14.45 -0.86 -10.25
C GLN A 123 -15.03 0.55 -10.00
N ILE A 124 -15.22 0.91 -8.74
CA ILE A 124 -15.82 2.20 -8.34
C ILE A 124 -14.75 3.29 -8.36
N LYS A 125 -14.97 4.35 -9.15
CA LYS A 125 -14.10 5.53 -9.23
C LYS A 125 -12.63 5.20 -9.53
N ILE A 126 -12.38 4.18 -10.36
CA ILE A 126 -11.03 3.83 -10.84
C ILE A 126 -10.69 4.72 -12.04
N ALA A 127 -9.80 5.70 -11.82
CA ALA A 127 -9.44 6.67 -12.85
C ALA A 127 -8.61 6.01 -13.97
N GLN A 128 -8.98 6.26 -15.22
CA GLN A 128 -8.19 5.79 -16.37
C GLN A 128 -7.23 6.87 -16.82
N LEU A 129 -6.08 6.48 -17.39
CA LEU A 129 -5.16 7.39 -18.05
C LEU A 129 -5.91 8.14 -19.16
N LYS A 130 -5.90 9.47 -19.10
CA LYS A 130 -6.38 10.27 -20.22
C LYS A 130 -5.47 10.01 -21.42
N LYS A 131 -6.07 9.65 -22.56
CA LYS A 131 -5.38 9.74 -23.84
C LYS A 131 -5.26 11.22 -24.17
N ASP A 132 -4.04 11.71 -24.26
CA ASP A 132 -3.74 12.95 -24.97
C ASP A 132 -4.01 12.75 -26.48
#